data_AF-A0A354S872-F1
#
_entry.id   AF-A0A354S872-F1
#
_cell.length_a   1.000
_cell.length_b   1.000
_cell.length_c   1.000
_cell.angle_alpha   90.00
_cell.angle_beta   90.00
_cell.angle_gamma   90.00
#
_symmetry.space_group_name_H-M   'P 1'
#
loop_
_entity.id
_entity.type
_entity.pdbx_description
1 polymer ?
#
loop_
_entity_poly.entity_id
_entity_poly.type
_entity_poly.pdbx_seq_one_letter_code
_entity_poly.pdbx_strand_id
1 'polypeptide(L)'
;MKRLLFAFLLGALFLPFQAEASHILGGDIQYKYVGDSTGVTGQYRIKLVIYREQSGVGLGTAQTVTINAPSCNLTTNVTCSLAQPEFSAASLGAYDCIPQGTSGSYFSPMVNIYVGYVTLTQTCNDYVMYWQSCCRPFGVTGIANS
;
A
#
# COMPACT_ATOMS: atom_id res chain seq x y z
N MET A 1 5.52 28.90 41.43
CA MET A 1 5.70 28.83 39.95
C MET A 1 6.52 27.63 39.49
N LYS A 2 7.72 27.36 40.02
CA LYS A 2 8.56 26.20 39.60
C LYS A 2 7.91 24.81 39.77
N ARG A 3 7.14 24.61 40.85
CA ARG A 3 6.43 23.34 41.13
C ARG A 3 5.27 23.07 40.15
N LEU A 4 4.60 24.12 39.66
CA LEU A 4 3.53 24.02 38.67
C LEU A 4 4.10 23.71 37.27
N LEU A 5 5.24 24.30 36.92
CA LEU A 5 5.98 23.96 35.70
C LEU A 5 6.42 22.49 35.69
N PHE A 6 6.88 21.98 36.84
CA PHE A 6 7.30 20.58 36.96
C PHE A 6 6.12 19.61 36.80
N ALA A 7 4.96 19.94 37.40
CA ALA A 7 3.74 19.15 37.23
C ALA A 7 3.21 19.16 35.79
N PHE A 8 3.31 20.29 35.09
CA PHE A 8 2.93 20.40 33.68
C PHE A 8 3.86 19.58 32.76
N LEU A 9 5.18 19.64 32.97
CA LEU A 9 6.15 18.83 32.23
C LEU A 9 5.98 17.32 32.49
N LEU A 10 5.66 16.94 33.72
CA LEU A 10 5.40 15.53 34.06
C LEU A 10 4.10 15.05 33.44
N GLY A 11 3.05 15.88 33.41
CA GLY A 11 1.77 15.56 32.77
C GLY A 11 1.87 15.43 31.25
N ALA A 12 2.71 16.22 30.59
CA ALA A 12 2.96 16.12 29.15
C ALA A 12 3.64 14.78 28.76
N LEU A 13 4.37 14.15 29.68
CA LEU A 13 5.05 12.86 29.46
C LEU A 13 4.07 11.66 29.46
N PHE A 14 2.86 11.84 29.98
CA PHE A 14 1.82 10.79 30.05
C PHE A 14 0.70 10.99 29.03
N LEU A 15 0.88 11.88 28.05
CA LEU A 15 -0.07 11.97 26.94
C LEU A 15 -0.04 10.66 26.14
N PRO A 16 -1.17 9.95 26.02
CA PRO A 16 -1.21 8.73 25.22
C PRO A 16 -1.03 9.11 23.75
N PHE A 17 0.12 8.75 23.17
CA PHE A 17 0.29 8.77 21.73
C PHE A 17 -0.43 7.54 21.16
N GLN A 18 -1.43 7.77 20.29
CA GLN A 18 -2.01 6.69 19.52
C GLN A 18 -0.95 6.22 18.50
N ALA A 19 -0.37 5.04 18.74
CA ALA A 19 0.44 4.37 17.75
C ALA A 19 -0.49 3.66 16.78
N GLU A 20 -0.78 4.27 15.63
CA GLU A 20 -1.44 3.55 14.54
C GLU A 20 -0.41 2.62 13.89
N ALA A 21 -0.54 1.33 14.14
CA ALA A 21 0.23 0.34 13.42
C ALA A 21 -0.29 0.26 11.98
N SER A 22 0.59 0.48 10.99
CA SER A 22 0.29 0.15 9.60
C SER A 22 0.05 -1.35 9.49
N HIS A 23 -1.19 -1.74 9.21
CA HIS A 23 -1.54 -3.13 8.98
C HIS A 23 -1.65 -3.42 7.48
N ILE A 24 -0.62 -3.08 6.69
CA ILE A 24 -0.56 -3.50 5.29
C ILE A 24 -0.26 -5.00 5.25
N LEU A 25 -1.23 -5.78 4.79
CA LEU A 25 -1.15 -7.24 4.68
C LEU A 25 -0.30 -7.66 3.48
N GLY A 26 -0.26 -6.79 2.47
CA GLY A 26 0.54 -6.98 1.26
C GLY A 26 -0.10 -6.27 0.08
N GLY A 27 0.28 -6.69 -1.11
CA GLY A 27 -0.25 -6.15 -2.35
C GLY A 27 0.38 -6.84 -3.55
N ASP A 28 -0.14 -6.49 -4.72
CA ASP A 28 0.39 -6.94 -5.99
C ASP A 28 0.35 -5.80 -7.02
N ILE A 29 1.24 -5.90 -8.01
CA ILE A 29 1.33 -4.96 -9.11
C ILE A 29 1.04 -5.72 -10.40
N GLN A 30 0.05 -5.24 -11.13
CA GLN A 30 -0.35 -5.72 -12.45
C GLN A 30 -0.04 -4.64 -13.47
N TYR A 31 0.37 -5.03 -14.68
CA TYR A 31 0.55 -4.11 -15.79
C TYR A 31 -0.14 -4.63 -17.04
N LYS A 32 -0.61 -3.71 -17.88
CA LYS A 32 -1.20 -4.03 -19.18
C LYS A 32 -0.75 -2.99 -20.21
N TYR A 33 -0.28 -3.44 -21.36
CA TYR A 33 -0.09 -2.55 -22.51
C TYR A 33 -1.44 -1.99 -22.96
N VAL A 34 -1.52 -0.67 -23.13
CA VAL A 34 -2.76 0.02 -23.54
C VAL A 34 -2.52 0.99 -24.69
N GLY A 35 -1.30 1.08 -25.22
CA GLY A 35 -0.98 1.98 -26.33
C GLY A 35 -1.74 1.68 -27.62
N ASP A 36 -2.22 0.45 -27.80
CA ASP A 36 -3.15 0.06 -28.86
C ASP A 36 -4.53 0.74 -28.72
N SER A 37 -5.04 0.83 -27.49
CA SER A 37 -6.34 1.44 -27.18
C SER A 37 -6.30 2.96 -27.02
N THR A 38 -5.16 3.52 -26.60
CA THR A 38 -5.01 4.97 -26.35
C THR A 38 -4.30 5.72 -27.48
N GLY A 39 -3.70 5.00 -28.43
CA GLY A 39 -2.90 5.58 -29.52
C GLY A 39 -1.52 6.09 -29.06
N VAL A 40 -1.11 5.83 -27.82
CA VAL A 40 0.18 6.26 -27.28
C VAL A 40 1.15 5.08 -27.23
N THR A 41 2.09 5.03 -28.17
CA THR A 41 3.12 3.99 -28.23
C THR A 41 3.88 3.86 -26.91
N GLY A 42 4.04 2.62 -26.44
CA GLY A 42 4.75 2.32 -25.20
C GLY A 42 3.97 2.69 -23.93
N GLN A 43 2.68 2.98 -24.02
CA GLN A 43 1.88 3.27 -22.84
C GLN A 43 1.38 1.99 -22.16
N TYR A 44 1.57 1.93 -20.84
CA TYR A 44 1.13 0.85 -19.97
C TYR A 44 0.22 1.40 -18.88
N ARG A 45 -0.85 0.66 -18.60
CA ARG A 45 -1.68 0.85 -17.41
C ARG A 45 -1.11 0.01 -16.29
N ILE A 46 -0.75 0.66 -15.19
CA ILE A 46 -0.28 0.02 -13.97
C ILE A 46 -1.45 -0.03 -12.98
N LYS A 47 -1.69 -1.20 -12.38
CA LYS A 47 -2.69 -1.42 -11.34
C LYS A 47 -1.97 -1.95 -10.10
N LEU A 48 -1.95 -1.14 -9.05
CA LEU A 48 -1.45 -1.51 -7.74
C LEU A 48 -2.66 -1.87 -6.86
N VAL A 49 -2.66 -3.07 -6.31
CA VAL A 49 -3.65 -3.51 -5.33
C VAL A 49 -2.96 -3.60 -3.98
N ILE A 50 -3.49 -2.89 -2.97
CA ILE A 50 -2.98 -2.95 -1.60
C ILE A 50 -4.07 -3.57 -0.72
N TYR A 51 -3.67 -4.60 0.01
CA TYR A 51 -4.48 -5.25 1.03
C TYR A 51 -4.04 -4.74 2.40
N ARG A 52 -4.97 -4.25 3.19
CA ARG A 52 -4.71 -3.76 4.53
C ARG A 52 -5.77 -4.19 5.51
N GLU A 53 -5.46 -4.23 6.79
CA GLU A 53 -6.48 -4.44 7.82
C GLU A 53 -7.23 -3.13 8.06
N GLN A 54 -8.55 -3.21 8.23
CA GLN A 54 -9.46 -2.07 8.33
C GLN A 54 -9.05 -1.03 9.38
N SER A 55 -8.54 -1.46 10.55
CA SER A 55 -8.12 -0.58 11.64
C SER A 55 -6.70 -0.02 11.54
N GLY A 56 -5.93 -0.37 10.49
CA GLY A 56 -4.57 0.17 10.30
C GLY A 56 -4.51 1.61 9.76
N VAL A 57 -3.37 2.03 9.22
CA VAL A 57 -3.19 3.36 8.61
C VAL A 57 -4.01 3.61 7.32
N GLY A 58 -4.62 4.77 7.16
CA GLY A 58 -5.20 5.17 5.86
C GLY A 58 -4.14 5.27 4.75
N LEU A 59 -4.43 4.72 3.56
CA LEU A 59 -3.50 4.75 2.42
C LEU A 59 -3.58 6.04 1.58
N GLY A 60 -4.57 6.90 1.82
CA GLY A 60 -4.78 8.09 0.99
C GLY A 60 -5.25 7.77 -0.44
N THR A 61 -5.31 8.81 -1.28
CA THR A 61 -5.92 8.75 -2.62
C THR A 61 -4.94 8.49 -3.77
N ALA A 62 -3.63 8.46 -3.49
CA ALA A 62 -2.61 8.22 -4.48
C ALA A 62 -1.43 7.44 -3.90
N GLN A 63 -0.79 6.64 -4.75
CA GLN A 63 0.38 5.83 -4.44
C GLN A 63 1.40 5.97 -5.57
N THR A 64 2.69 5.80 -5.25
CA THR A 64 3.77 5.89 -6.24
C THR A 64 4.43 4.54 -6.43
N VAL A 65 4.33 3.98 -7.64
CA VAL A 65 5.09 2.79 -8.03
C VAL A 65 6.38 3.24 -8.70
N THR A 66 7.51 2.67 -8.28
CA THR A 66 8.81 2.90 -8.93
C THR A 66 9.05 1.83 -9.98
N ILE A 67 9.55 2.24 -11.14
CA ILE A 67 9.90 1.39 -12.26
C ILE A 67 11.39 1.58 -12.53
N ASN A 68 12.15 0.49 -12.42
CA ASN A 68 13.59 0.47 -12.65
C ASN A 68 13.93 -0.51 -13.76
N ALA A 69 14.80 -0.12 -14.67
CA ALA A 69 15.34 -0.96 -15.74
C ALA A 69 16.87 -0.85 -15.74
N PRO A 70 17.57 -1.69 -14.94
CA PRO A 70 19.02 -1.72 -14.85
C PRO A 70 19.71 -1.91 -16.20
N SER A 71 19.14 -2.70 -17.11
CA SER A 71 19.73 -2.96 -18.43
C SER A 71 19.95 -1.71 -19.28
N CYS A 72 19.25 -0.61 -18.96
CA CYS A 72 19.27 0.61 -19.75
C CYS A 72 19.38 1.89 -18.90
N ASN A 73 19.73 1.77 -17.60
CA ASN A 73 19.87 2.87 -16.65
C ASN A 73 18.65 3.80 -16.55
N LEU A 74 17.44 3.22 -16.60
CA LEU A 74 16.19 3.97 -16.48
C LEU A 74 15.60 3.76 -15.08
N THR A 75 15.30 4.86 -14.39
CA THR A 75 14.45 4.86 -13.20
C THR A 75 13.38 5.91 -13.37
N THR A 76 12.12 5.52 -13.24
CA THR A 76 10.98 6.43 -13.32
C THR A 76 9.92 6.06 -12.29
N ASN A 77 9.02 6.99 -12.00
CA ASN A 77 7.92 6.78 -11.08
C ASN A 77 6.60 6.96 -11.81
N VAL A 78 5.61 6.16 -11.43
CA VAL A 78 4.23 6.33 -11.86
C VAL A 78 3.35 6.61 -10.65
N THR A 79 2.63 7.73 -10.71
CA THR A 79 1.59 8.03 -9.73
C THR A 79 0.32 7.27 -10.11
N CYS A 80 -0.16 6.45 -9.20
CA CYS A 80 -1.41 5.70 -9.33
C CYS A 80 -2.47 6.31 -8.42
N SER A 81 -3.60 6.72 -8.99
CA SER A 81 -4.73 7.29 -8.25
C SER A 81 -5.73 6.21 -7.85
N LEU A 82 -6.40 6.40 -6.73
CA LEU A 82 -7.43 5.49 -6.24
C LEU A 82 -8.54 5.35 -7.30
N ALA A 83 -8.75 4.13 -7.78
CA ALA A 83 -9.66 3.84 -8.89
C ALA A 83 -11.11 3.71 -8.44
N GLN A 84 -11.34 3.38 -7.17
CA GLN A 84 -12.65 3.22 -6.56
C GLN A 84 -12.55 3.28 -5.03
N PRO A 85 -13.66 3.54 -4.32
CA PRO A 85 -13.67 3.46 -2.86
C PRO A 85 -13.16 2.11 -2.34
N GLU A 86 -12.49 2.13 -1.20
CA GLU A 86 -12.06 0.93 -0.49
C GLU A 86 -13.26 0.01 -0.21
N PHE A 87 -13.05 -1.31 -0.31
CA PHE A 87 -14.07 -2.30 -0.02
C PHE A 87 -13.48 -3.52 0.70
N SER A 88 -14.31 -4.26 1.44
CA SER A 88 -13.88 -5.46 2.16
C SER A 88 -13.51 -6.59 1.20
N ALA A 89 -12.39 -7.27 1.42
CA ALA A 89 -12.01 -8.43 0.63
C ALA A 89 -13.02 -9.60 0.73
N ALA A 90 -13.78 -9.65 1.84
CA ALA A 90 -14.86 -10.63 2.01
C ALA A 90 -15.95 -10.49 0.93
N SER A 91 -16.14 -9.30 0.35
CA SER A 91 -17.09 -9.10 -0.76
C SER A 91 -16.70 -9.85 -2.04
N LEU A 92 -15.43 -10.23 -2.17
CA LEU A 92 -14.92 -11.03 -3.28
C LEU A 92 -14.92 -12.54 -2.97
N GLY A 93 -15.48 -12.96 -1.83
CA GLY A 93 -15.37 -14.34 -1.34
C GLY A 93 -13.96 -14.74 -0.91
N ALA A 94 -13.05 -13.78 -0.75
CA ALA A 94 -11.72 -14.03 -0.21
C ALA A 94 -11.78 -14.13 1.32
N TYR A 95 -10.88 -14.93 1.91
CA TYR A 95 -10.75 -15.13 3.37
C TYR A 95 -11.97 -15.78 4.04
N ASP A 96 -12.76 -16.55 3.28
CA ASP A 96 -13.89 -17.37 3.74
C ASP A 96 -13.50 -18.46 4.74
N CYS A 97 -12.25 -18.93 4.66
CA CYS A 97 -11.65 -19.90 5.57
C CYS A 97 -11.13 -19.28 6.89
N ILE A 98 -11.21 -17.95 7.05
CA ILE A 98 -10.85 -17.25 8.29
C ILE A 98 -12.14 -16.90 9.04
N PRO A 99 -12.37 -17.45 10.24
CA PRO A 99 -13.58 -17.16 11.01
C PRO A 99 -13.79 -15.65 11.22
N GLN A 100 -14.91 -15.16 10.71
CA GLN A 100 -15.32 -13.76 10.85
C GLN A 100 -16.17 -13.64 12.15
N GLY A 101 -15.58 -13.32 13.31
CA GLY A 101 -16.36 -12.89 14.49
C GLY A 101 -15.92 -13.29 15.92
N THR A 102 -16.20 -12.34 16.84
CA THR A 102 -16.33 -12.29 18.33
C THR A 102 -15.46 -13.11 19.30
N SER A 103 -14.46 -13.88 18.87
CA SER A 103 -13.54 -14.52 19.84
C SER A 103 -12.10 -14.61 19.34
N GLY A 104 -11.41 -13.46 19.34
CA GLY A 104 -9.95 -13.43 19.50
C GLY A 104 -9.13 -13.80 18.27
N SER A 105 -9.19 -12.98 17.21
CA SER A 105 -8.10 -12.56 16.30
C SER A 105 -8.73 -11.99 15.03
N TYR A 106 -8.97 -10.68 15.01
CA TYR A 106 -9.68 -10.00 13.92
C TYR A 106 -8.69 -9.57 12.83
N PHE A 107 -8.81 -10.15 11.64
CA PHE A 107 -8.34 -9.51 10.42
C PHE A 107 -9.58 -9.17 9.61
N SER A 108 -9.79 -7.87 9.34
CA SER A 108 -10.79 -7.37 8.37
C SER A 108 -10.02 -6.82 7.16
N PRO A 109 -9.67 -7.66 6.17
CA PRO A 109 -8.89 -7.21 5.03
C PRO A 109 -9.75 -6.32 4.14
N MET A 110 -9.21 -5.14 3.86
CA MET A 110 -9.75 -4.16 2.94
C MET A 110 -8.87 -4.10 1.68
N VAL A 111 -9.50 -3.85 0.54
CA VAL A 111 -8.87 -3.81 -0.77
C VAL A 111 -8.87 -2.36 -1.28
N ASN A 112 -7.69 -1.87 -1.63
CA ASN A 112 -7.51 -0.57 -2.27
C ASN A 112 -6.89 -0.78 -3.65
N ILE A 113 -7.54 -0.24 -4.69
CA ILE A 113 -7.08 -0.40 -6.08
C ILE A 113 -6.66 0.96 -6.60
N TYR A 114 -5.39 1.10 -6.96
CA TYR A 114 -4.81 2.29 -7.56
C TYR A 114 -4.45 2.02 -9.01
N VAL A 115 -4.69 3.00 -9.88
CA VAL A 115 -4.40 2.93 -11.31
C VAL A 115 -3.58 4.13 -11.75
N GLY A 116 -2.49 3.87 -12.46
CA GLY A 116 -1.68 4.90 -13.11
C GLY A 116 -1.36 4.51 -14.55
N TYR A 117 -0.88 5.48 -15.32
CA TYR A 117 -0.42 5.26 -16.69
C TYR A 117 1.01 5.76 -16.82
N VAL A 118 1.84 4.99 -17.49
CA VAL A 118 3.25 5.32 -17.74
C VAL A 118 3.58 5.06 -19.20
N THR A 119 4.44 5.89 -19.79
CA THR A 119 4.95 5.67 -21.14
C THR A 119 6.40 5.23 -21.04
N LEU A 120 6.68 4.01 -21.48
CA LEU A 120 8.01 3.39 -21.51
C LEU A 120 8.40 3.19 -22.97
N THR A 121 8.97 4.23 -23.59
CA THR A 121 9.35 4.22 -25.01
C THR A 121 10.74 3.62 -25.27
N GLN A 122 11.61 3.61 -24.26
CA GLN A 122 12.93 3.00 -24.36
C GLN A 122 12.77 1.48 -24.38
N THR A 123 13.47 0.78 -25.26
CA THR A 123 13.48 -0.69 -25.26
C THR A 123 14.55 -1.18 -24.29
N CYS A 124 14.14 -1.62 -23.11
CA CYS A 124 15.01 -2.23 -22.11
C CYS A 124 14.74 -3.73 -22.00
N ASN A 125 15.76 -4.52 -21.69
CA ASN A 125 15.63 -5.98 -21.56
C ASN A 125 14.97 -6.38 -20.23
N ASP A 126 14.92 -5.46 -19.28
CA ASP A 126 14.31 -5.63 -17.96
C ASP A 126 13.43 -4.43 -17.59
N TYR A 127 12.38 -4.73 -16.83
CA TYR A 127 11.59 -3.74 -16.10
C TYR A 127 11.19 -4.36 -14.77
N VAL A 128 11.62 -3.73 -13.68
CA VAL A 128 11.29 -4.11 -12.31
C VAL A 128 10.41 -3.03 -11.73
N MET A 129 9.18 -3.40 -11.41
CA MET A 129 8.22 -2.51 -10.75
C MET A 129 8.12 -2.87 -9.29
N TYR A 130 8.22 -1.89 -8.40
CA TYR A 130 8.05 -2.11 -6.98
C TYR A 130 7.34 -0.94 -6.31
N TRP A 131 6.67 -1.26 -5.22
CA TRP A 131 6.09 -0.33 -4.29
C TRP A 131 6.50 -0.78 -2.89
N GLN A 132 6.84 0.16 -2.03
CA GLN A 132 7.28 -0.12 -0.67
C GLN A 132 6.53 0.77 0.29
N SER A 133 6.13 0.18 1.41
CA SER A 133 5.68 0.90 2.59
C SER A 133 6.41 0.31 3.78
N CYS A 134 6.76 1.15 4.74
CA CYS A 134 7.19 0.61 6.00
C CYS A 134 6.02 -0.13 6.64
N CYS A 135 6.37 -1.07 7.51
CA CYS A 135 5.50 -1.46 8.60
C CYS A 135 4.34 -2.38 8.15
N ARG A 136 4.66 -3.68 8.13
CA ARG A 136 3.67 -4.78 8.18
C ARG A 136 3.10 -4.91 9.61
N PRO A 137 1.89 -5.49 9.76
CA PRO A 137 1.37 -5.88 11.06
C PRO A 137 2.32 -6.85 11.79
N PHE A 138 2.41 -6.71 13.11
CA PHE A 138 3.05 -7.70 13.97
C PHE A 138 2.33 -9.05 13.86
N GLY A 139 3.08 -10.15 13.82
CA GLY A 139 2.52 -11.52 13.74
C GLY A 139 2.48 -12.14 12.34
N VAL A 140 2.80 -11.40 11.28
CA VAL A 140 3.03 -12.00 9.96
C VAL A 140 4.45 -12.59 9.91
N THR A 141 4.61 -13.86 10.29
CA THR A 141 5.91 -14.55 10.38
C THR A 141 6.25 -15.39 9.13
N GLY A 142 5.31 -15.54 8.19
CA GLY A 142 5.42 -16.45 7.05
C GLY A 142 6.12 -15.89 5.80
N ILE A 143 6.50 -14.60 5.78
CA ILE A 143 7.16 -13.97 4.62
C ILE A 143 8.37 -13.20 5.13
N ALA A 144 9.56 -13.80 5.00
CA ALA A 144 10.82 -13.12 5.29
C ALA A 144 11.23 -12.25 4.09
N ASN A 145 11.75 -11.05 4.36
CA ASN A 145 12.31 -10.12 3.35
C ASN A 145 11.30 -9.59 2.30
N SER A 146 10.14 -9.11 2.73
CA SER A 146 9.18 -8.38 1.87
C SER A 146 9.31 -6.87 1.98
#